data_AF-A0A955U2K7-F1
#
_entry.id   AF-A0A955U2K7-F1
#
_cell.length_a   1.000
_cell.length_b   1.000
_cell.length_c   1.000
_cell.angle_alpha   90.00
_cell.angle_beta   90.00
_cell.angle_gamma   90.00
#
_symmetry.space_group_name_H-M   'P 1'
#
loop_
_entity.id
_entity.type
_entity.pdbx_description
1 polymer ?
#
loop_
_entity_poly.entity_id
_entity_poly.type
_entity_poly.pdbx_seq_one_letter_code
_entity_poly.pdbx_strand_id
1 'polypeptide(L)'
;MILLPLLAACDGGNNYTFSGSPVWETFPFDGERTWEFLSTDTTLAYKLIATSDQEPQVKNGANVYLVDYWTHCVGADPDCVEGESLRRIQWSSNITDGVHIHGYAVGSGAINELSPPIQVATDVMKKDEVLTTTTGGATWSSKLLGTEACPLKLTADWDNCNVFEITSDTGDGYPIAGKYWTVGGNGFAAMEIVTDSGQWQLSDATCEPIDECDGNW
;
A
#
# COMPACT_ATOMS: atom_id res chain seq x y z
N MET A 1 67.54 -0.62 3.14
CA MET A 1 66.53 0.19 2.45
C MET A 1 65.41 -0.76 2.04
N ILE A 2 64.33 -0.82 2.81
CA ILE A 2 63.24 -1.78 2.65
C ILE A 2 62.13 -1.07 1.86
N LEU A 3 61.81 -1.62 0.69
CA LEU A 3 60.77 -1.14 -0.20
C LEU A 3 59.40 -1.63 0.33
N LEU A 4 58.56 -0.72 0.85
CA LEU A 4 57.17 -1.03 1.18
C LEU A 4 56.32 -0.93 -0.10
N PRO A 5 55.56 -1.98 -0.48
CA PRO A 5 54.58 -1.87 -1.55
C PRO A 5 53.32 -1.19 -1.01
N LEU A 6 52.97 -0.05 -1.61
CA LEU A 6 51.65 0.58 -1.46
C LEU A 6 50.62 -0.28 -2.19
N LEU A 7 49.83 -1.03 -1.44
CA LEU A 7 48.60 -1.64 -1.94
C LEU A 7 47.57 -0.51 -2.10
N ALA A 8 47.35 -0.07 -3.33
CA ALA A 8 46.20 0.73 -3.70
C ALA A 8 44.95 -0.16 -3.59
N ALA A 9 44.19 0.00 -2.51
CA ALA A 9 42.83 -0.52 -2.42
C ALA A 9 41.97 0.29 -3.39
N CYS A 10 41.65 -0.29 -4.54
CA CYS A 10 40.56 0.20 -5.37
C CYS A 10 39.26 -0.01 -4.57
N ASP A 11 38.70 1.07 -4.02
CA ASP A 11 37.28 1.13 -3.64
C ASP A 11 36.45 1.15 -4.94
N GLY A 12 36.49 0.03 -5.67
CA GLY A 12 35.62 -0.29 -6.78
C GLY A 12 34.28 -0.77 -6.25
N GLY A 13 33.65 0.03 -5.40
CA GLY A 13 32.24 -0.15 -5.10
C GLY A 13 31.48 0.09 -6.39
N ASN A 14 31.10 -0.99 -7.07
CA ASN A 14 30.11 -0.92 -8.13
C ASN A 14 28.85 -0.32 -7.49
N ASN A 15 28.67 0.99 -7.65
CA ASN A 15 27.41 1.64 -7.38
C ASN A 15 26.42 1.11 -8.42
N TYR A 16 25.81 -0.04 -8.13
CA TYR A 16 24.65 -0.51 -8.85
C TYR A 16 23.58 0.57 -8.66
N THR A 17 23.44 1.42 -9.68
CA THR A 17 22.28 2.28 -9.79
C THR A 17 21.11 1.36 -10.14
N PHE A 18 20.40 0.90 -9.12
CA PHE A 18 19.10 0.28 -9.32
C PHE A 18 18.24 1.33 -10.03
N SER A 19 17.85 1.04 -11.27
CA SER A 19 16.72 1.70 -11.91
C SER A 19 15.56 1.52 -10.94
N GLY A 20 15.03 2.61 -10.37
CA GLY A 20 13.89 2.49 -9.46
C GLY A 20 12.73 1.81 -10.18
N SER A 21 11.88 1.13 -9.42
CA SER A 21 10.71 0.45 -9.95
C SER A 21 9.59 1.46 -10.23
N PRO A 22 8.78 1.30 -11.30
CA PRO A 22 7.57 2.10 -11.50
C PRO A 22 6.55 1.73 -10.43
N VAL A 23 6.56 2.45 -9.30
CA VAL A 23 5.76 2.09 -8.13
C VAL A 23 4.27 2.30 -8.39
N TRP A 24 3.91 3.29 -9.21
CA TRP A 24 2.52 3.63 -9.52
C TRP A 24 1.76 2.46 -10.17
N GLU A 25 2.44 1.58 -10.92
CA GLU A 25 1.84 0.37 -11.52
C GLU A 25 1.43 -0.68 -10.47
N THR A 26 1.93 -0.57 -9.23
CA THR A 26 1.57 -1.47 -8.13
C THR A 26 0.33 -1.06 -7.36
N PHE A 27 -0.34 0.02 -7.80
CA PHE A 27 -1.62 0.49 -7.26
C PHE A 27 -2.63 0.60 -8.40
N PRO A 28 -3.15 -0.54 -8.87
CA PRO A 28 -4.01 -0.60 -10.04
C PRO A 28 -5.41 -0.21 -9.59
N PHE A 29 -5.75 1.07 -9.79
CA PHE A 29 -7.10 1.59 -9.62
C PHE A 29 -7.75 1.71 -10.99
N ASP A 30 -8.04 0.55 -11.56
CA ASP A 30 -8.62 0.27 -12.87
C ASP A 30 -9.83 -0.65 -12.68
N GLY A 31 -10.96 -0.30 -13.28
CA GLY A 31 -12.23 -1.00 -13.11
C GLY A 31 -12.79 -0.98 -11.68
N GLU A 32 -13.79 -1.83 -11.45
CA GLU A 32 -14.35 -2.13 -10.13
C GLU A 32 -13.55 -3.28 -9.50
N ARG A 33 -12.93 -3.06 -8.34
CA ARG A 33 -12.06 -4.06 -7.69
C ARG A 33 -12.59 -4.51 -6.34
N THR A 34 -12.40 -5.79 -6.04
CA THR A 34 -12.60 -6.36 -4.71
C THR A 34 -11.37 -7.16 -4.30
N TRP A 35 -10.92 -6.98 -3.06
CA TRP A 35 -9.84 -7.73 -2.44
C TRP A 35 -10.34 -8.36 -1.15
N GLU A 36 -10.09 -9.65 -0.96
CA GLU A 36 -10.30 -10.33 0.31
C GLU A 36 -8.96 -10.53 1.01
N PHE A 37 -8.87 -10.21 2.31
CA PHE A 37 -7.68 -10.45 3.12
C PHE A 37 -8.00 -11.31 4.35
N LEU A 38 -7.08 -12.22 4.66
CA LEU A 38 -7.05 -13.00 5.89
C LEU A 38 -5.99 -12.45 6.83
N SER A 39 -6.33 -12.25 8.11
CA SER A 39 -5.33 -11.86 9.10
C SER A 39 -4.46 -13.05 9.50
N THR A 40 -3.18 -12.78 9.76
CA THR A 40 -2.30 -13.72 10.47
C THR A 40 -2.68 -13.86 11.95
N ASP A 41 -3.45 -12.92 12.51
CA ASP A 41 -4.11 -13.09 13.79
C ASP A 41 -5.36 -13.97 13.65
N THR A 42 -5.18 -15.26 13.93
CA THR A 42 -6.24 -16.25 13.87
C THR A 42 -7.33 -16.09 14.95
N THR A 43 -7.18 -15.12 15.86
CA THR A 43 -8.21 -14.81 16.86
C THR A 43 -9.29 -13.87 16.33
N LEU A 44 -9.06 -13.19 15.20
CA LEU A 44 -10.06 -12.37 14.54
C LEU A 44 -11.13 -13.25 13.88
N ALA A 45 -12.39 -12.94 14.16
CA ALA A 45 -13.54 -13.67 13.64
C ALA A 45 -14.06 -13.14 12.29
N TYR A 46 -13.24 -12.39 11.54
CA TYR A 46 -13.61 -11.86 10.23
C TYR A 46 -12.43 -11.82 9.26
N LYS A 47 -12.75 -11.85 7.97
CA LYS A 47 -11.88 -11.41 6.89
C LYS A 47 -12.11 -9.92 6.62
N LEU A 48 -11.09 -9.26 6.09
CA LEU A 48 -11.20 -7.89 5.60
C LEU A 48 -11.55 -7.91 4.11
N ILE A 49 -12.63 -7.24 3.72
CA ILE A 49 -13.01 -7.05 2.32
C ILE A 49 -12.72 -5.60 1.96
N ALA A 50 -11.87 -5.36 0.97
CA ALA A 50 -11.66 -4.02 0.43
C ALA A 50 -12.32 -3.91 -0.95
N THR A 51 -13.05 -2.83 -1.21
CA THR A 51 -13.71 -2.58 -2.50
C THR A 51 -13.32 -1.21 -3.05
N SER A 52 -13.16 -1.12 -4.36
CA SER A 52 -13.04 0.13 -5.13
C SER A 52 -13.99 0.01 -6.32
N ASP A 53 -15.27 0.27 -6.07
CA ASP A 53 -16.39 0.07 -7.00
C ASP A 53 -17.08 1.39 -7.41
N GLN A 54 -16.54 2.52 -6.97
CA GLN A 54 -17.08 3.84 -7.26
C GLN A 54 -16.28 4.52 -8.37
N GLU A 55 -17.00 5.27 -9.20
CA GLU A 55 -16.40 6.19 -10.18
C GLU A 55 -15.39 7.12 -9.50
N PRO A 56 -14.16 7.23 -10.03
CA PRO A 56 -13.14 8.07 -9.44
C PRO A 56 -13.57 9.54 -9.45
N GLN A 57 -13.28 10.22 -8.35
CA GLN A 57 -13.42 11.67 -8.27
C GLN A 57 -12.22 12.33 -8.91
N VAL A 58 -12.43 13.31 -9.78
CA VAL A 58 -11.32 14.13 -10.31
C VAL A 58 -10.99 15.22 -9.30
N LYS A 59 -9.83 15.11 -8.64
CA LYS A 59 -9.30 16.12 -7.71
C LYS A 59 -7.95 16.63 -8.20
N ASN A 60 -7.85 17.94 -8.45
CA ASN A 60 -6.62 18.59 -8.94
C ASN A 60 -6.01 17.95 -10.19
N GLY A 61 -6.85 17.37 -11.07
CA GLY A 61 -6.40 16.72 -12.30
C GLY A 61 -6.01 15.24 -12.14
N ALA A 62 -6.06 14.69 -10.93
CA ALA A 62 -5.88 13.26 -10.67
C ALA A 62 -7.23 12.56 -10.46
N ASN A 63 -7.33 11.32 -10.93
CA ASN A 63 -8.42 10.41 -10.55
C ASN A 63 -8.17 9.88 -9.14
N VAL A 64 -9.13 10.07 -8.26
CA VAL A 64 -9.09 9.68 -6.85
C VAL A 64 -10.15 8.62 -6.60
N TYR A 65 -9.69 7.43 -6.25
CA TYR A 65 -10.48 6.23 -6.03
C TYR A 65 -10.71 6.05 -4.54
N LEU A 66 -11.94 5.71 -4.16
CA LEU A 66 -12.27 5.38 -2.78
C LEU A 66 -12.13 3.87 -2.60
N VAL A 67 -11.29 3.46 -1.64
CA VAL A 67 -11.20 2.07 -1.18
C VAL A 67 -11.92 1.96 0.17
N ASP A 68 -13.02 1.23 0.19
CA ASP A 68 -13.82 0.96 1.39
C ASP A 68 -13.44 -0.41 1.96
N TYR A 69 -13.25 -0.50 3.28
CA TYR A 69 -12.88 -1.74 3.96
C TYR A 69 -13.97 -2.19 4.94
N TRP A 70 -14.37 -3.44 4.82
CA TRP A 70 -15.51 -4.03 5.52
C TRP A 70 -15.12 -5.34 6.21
N THR A 71 -15.83 -5.69 7.27
CA THR A 71 -15.76 -7.02 7.87
C THR A 71 -16.59 -8.03 7.06
N HIS A 72 -16.05 -9.24 6.90
CA HIS A 72 -16.81 -10.42 6.48
C HIS A 72 -16.61 -11.52 7.52
N CYS A 73 -17.63 -11.77 8.33
CA CYS A 73 -17.57 -12.66 9.47
C CYS A 73 -17.30 -14.11 9.05
N VAL A 74 -16.37 -14.74 9.76
CA VAL A 74 -15.99 -16.14 9.57
C VAL A 74 -16.49 -16.93 10.77
N GLY A 75 -17.38 -17.89 10.51
CA GLY A 75 -17.96 -18.73 11.56
C GLY A 75 -19.15 -18.08 12.25
N ALA A 76 -19.33 -18.38 13.54
CA ALA A 76 -20.51 -18.01 14.32
C ALA A 76 -20.17 -17.18 15.56
N ASP A 77 -19.10 -16.38 15.48
CA ASP A 77 -18.73 -15.47 16.57
C ASP A 77 -19.84 -14.41 16.76
N PRO A 78 -20.48 -14.33 17.93
CA PRO A 78 -21.57 -13.39 18.18
C PRO A 78 -21.12 -11.93 18.21
N ASP A 79 -19.83 -11.66 18.42
CA ASP A 79 -19.28 -10.30 18.49
C ASP A 79 -18.87 -9.77 17.11
N CYS A 80 -18.86 -10.62 16.08
CA CYS A 80 -18.61 -10.18 14.71
C CYS A 80 -19.86 -9.57 14.08
N VAL A 81 -19.72 -8.35 13.57
CA VAL A 81 -20.79 -7.65 12.82
C VAL A 81 -20.49 -7.75 11.33
N GLU A 82 -21.33 -8.47 10.57
CA GLU A 82 -21.17 -8.60 9.12
C GLU A 82 -21.33 -7.26 8.40
N GLY A 83 -20.42 -6.92 7.50
CA GLY A 83 -20.50 -5.68 6.71
C GLY A 83 -20.29 -4.41 7.53
N GLU A 84 -19.60 -4.50 8.67
CA GLU A 84 -19.16 -3.32 9.41
C GLU A 84 -18.06 -2.59 8.64
N SER A 85 -18.27 -1.30 8.37
CA SER A 85 -17.23 -0.46 7.77
C SER A 85 -16.15 -0.19 8.82
N LEU A 86 -14.90 -0.52 8.50
CA LEU A 86 -13.76 -0.29 9.39
C LEU A 86 -13.01 1.00 9.06
N ARG A 87 -12.76 1.23 7.77
CA ARG A 87 -12.05 2.41 7.27
C ARG A 87 -12.36 2.63 5.80
N ARG A 88 -12.09 3.85 5.34
CA ARG A 88 -12.21 4.26 3.94
C ARG A 88 -11.01 5.12 3.60
N ILE A 89 -10.35 4.87 2.47
CA ILE A 89 -9.13 5.60 2.09
C ILE A 89 -9.23 6.03 0.64
N GLN A 90 -8.96 7.30 0.38
CA GLN A 90 -8.95 7.87 -0.96
C GLN A 90 -7.54 7.84 -1.55
N TRP A 91 -7.34 7.06 -2.59
CA TRP A 91 -6.06 6.85 -3.24
C TRP A 91 -6.05 7.46 -4.64
N SER A 92 -4.88 7.86 -5.12
CA SER A 92 -4.63 8.05 -6.55
C SER A 92 -3.28 7.46 -6.91
N SER A 93 -3.17 6.92 -8.12
CA SER A 93 -1.91 6.46 -8.68
C SER A 93 -1.80 6.91 -10.13
N ASN A 94 -0.72 7.62 -10.49
CA ASN A 94 -0.46 7.96 -11.87
C ASN A 94 1.04 8.15 -12.15
N ILE A 95 1.44 8.05 -13.41
CA ILE A 95 2.85 8.15 -13.85
C ILE A 95 3.49 9.52 -13.60
N THR A 96 2.72 10.59 -13.47
CA THR A 96 3.24 11.95 -13.32
C THR A 96 3.53 12.31 -11.87
N ASP A 97 2.62 11.93 -10.97
CA ASP A 97 2.66 12.35 -9.58
C ASP A 97 3.05 11.19 -8.63
N GLY A 98 2.95 9.94 -9.09
CA GLY A 98 3.12 8.75 -8.27
C GLY A 98 1.86 8.40 -7.49
N VAL A 99 2.02 7.94 -6.25
CA VAL A 99 0.94 7.41 -5.40
C VAL A 99 0.64 8.38 -4.26
N HIS A 100 -0.64 8.71 -4.07
CA HIS A 100 -1.08 9.65 -3.05
C HIS A 100 -2.30 9.15 -2.27
N ILE A 101 -2.41 9.60 -1.01
CA ILE A 101 -3.61 9.47 -0.18
C ILE A 101 -4.22 10.87 0.00
N HIS A 102 -5.45 11.04 -0.50
CA HIS A 102 -6.17 12.32 -0.51
C HIS A 102 -7.07 12.52 0.70
N GLY A 103 -7.42 11.45 1.41
CA GLY A 103 -8.31 11.52 2.54
C GLY A 103 -8.61 10.15 3.12
N TYR A 104 -9.16 10.13 4.33
CA TYR A 104 -9.55 8.89 4.98
C TYR A 104 -10.74 9.09 5.91
N ALA A 105 -11.45 8.01 6.24
CA ALA A 105 -12.43 7.96 7.31
C ALA A 105 -12.26 6.70 8.15
N VAL A 106 -12.67 6.79 9.42
CA VAL A 106 -12.88 5.63 10.29
C VAL A 106 -14.34 5.22 10.18
N GLY A 107 -14.56 3.94 9.89
CA GLY A 107 -15.85 3.39 9.50
C GLY A 107 -16.57 4.18 8.42
N SER A 108 -17.90 4.25 8.50
CA SER A 108 -18.74 4.96 7.52
C SER A 108 -18.81 6.49 7.75
N GLY A 109 -17.90 7.06 8.56
CA GLY A 109 -17.87 8.48 8.87
C GLY A 109 -17.48 9.35 7.67
N ALA A 110 -17.58 10.67 7.80
CA ALA A 110 -17.16 11.61 6.74
C ALA A 110 -15.64 11.49 6.44
N ILE A 111 -15.26 11.62 5.17
CA ILE A 111 -13.84 11.66 4.77
C ILE A 111 -13.19 12.91 5.37
N ASN A 112 -12.11 12.70 6.12
CA ASN A 112 -11.16 13.73 6.48
C ASN A 112 -10.23 13.99 5.29
N GLU A 113 -10.54 15.05 4.55
CA GLU A 113 -9.78 15.47 3.36
C GLU A 113 -8.41 16.01 3.75
N LEU A 114 -7.38 15.58 3.03
CA LEU A 114 -5.99 15.97 3.24
C LEU A 114 -5.56 16.97 2.15
N SER A 115 -5.08 18.13 2.59
CA SER A 115 -4.59 19.18 1.70
C SER A 115 -3.30 19.79 2.28
N PRO A 116 -2.11 19.47 1.73
CA PRO A 116 -1.88 18.59 0.57
C PRO A 116 -2.19 17.10 0.84
N PRO A 117 -2.36 16.27 -0.20
CA PRO A 117 -2.45 14.81 -0.04
C PRO A 117 -1.11 14.24 0.42
N ILE A 118 -1.12 13.11 1.15
CA ILE A 118 0.09 12.41 1.56
C ILE A 118 0.71 11.76 0.33
N GLN A 119 1.97 12.05 0.03
CA GLN A 119 2.70 11.37 -1.03
C GLN A 119 3.31 10.08 -0.51
N VAL A 120 2.82 8.94 -1.01
CA VAL A 120 3.27 7.60 -0.62
C VAL A 120 4.47 7.17 -1.44
N ALA A 121 4.44 7.44 -2.75
CA ALA A 121 5.55 7.17 -3.65
C ALA A 121 5.59 8.20 -4.77
N THR A 122 6.78 8.47 -5.29
CA THR A 122 6.99 9.14 -6.58
C THR A 122 6.72 8.15 -7.73
N ASP A 123 6.82 8.62 -8.97
CA ASP A 123 6.79 7.77 -10.17
C ASP A 123 7.87 6.67 -10.12
N VAL A 124 9.07 7.06 -9.66
CA VAL A 124 10.22 6.19 -9.44
C VAL A 124 10.79 6.49 -8.06
N MET A 125 10.84 5.48 -7.20
CA MET A 125 11.34 5.60 -5.83
C MET A 125 12.48 4.63 -5.59
N LYS A 126 13.51 5.06 -4.85
CA LYS A 126 14.66 4.22 -4.47
C LYS A 126 14.43 3.58 -3.10
N LYS A 127 15.05 2.43 -2.88
CA LYS A 127 15.12 1.83 -1.55
C LYS A 127 15.68 2.84 -0.54
N ASP A 128 15.04 2.86 0.62
CA ASP A 128 15.29 3.74 1.77
C ASP A 128 15.01 5.23 1.53
N GLU A 129 14.49 5.61 0.36
CA GLU A 129 13.99 6.95 0.11
C GLU A 129 12.79 7.24 1.01
N VAL A 130 12.72 8.46 1.54
CA VAL A 130 11.65 8.91 2.45
C VAL A 130 10.99 10.15 1.85
N LEU A 131 9.69 10.09 1.67
CA LEU A 131 8.83 11.21 1.33
C LEU A 131 8.15 11.71 2.59
N THR A 132 7.97 13.02 2.71
CA THR A 132 7.35 13.62 3.90
C THR A 132 6.31 14.64 3.47
N THR A 133 5.14 14.57 4.09
CA THR A 133 4.02 15.49 3.85
C THR A 133 3.46 15.96 5.18
N THR A 134 3.31 17.28 5.37
CA THR A 134 2.59 17.83 6.53
C THR A 134 1.18 18.23 6.13
N THR A 135 0.17 17.56 6.69
CA THR A 135 -1.25 17.74 6.35
C THR A 135 -2.15 17.18 7.45
N GLY A 136 -3.39 17.66 7.55
CA GLY A 136 -4.35 17.15 8.54
C GLY A 136 -3.89 17.29 10.00
N GLY A 137 -2.96 18.20 10.30
CA GLY A 137 -2.39 18.40 11.63
C GLY A 137 -1.25 17.44 12.01
N ALA A 138 -0.75 16.65 11.07
CA ALA A 138 0.34 15.69 11.29
C ALA A 138 1.42 15.82 10.19
N THR A 139 2.63 15.37 10.48
CA THR A 139 3.67 15.07 9.51
C THR A 139 3.69 13.57 9.25
N TRP A 140 3.37 13.20 8.02
CA TRP A 140 3.39 11.84 7.51
C TRP A 140 4.71 11.57 6.80
N SER A 141 5.28 10.39 7.02
CA SER A 141 6.46 9.91 6.30
C SER A 141 6.17 8.59 5.61
N SER A 142 6.43 8.51 4.31
CA SER A 142 6.37 7.28 3.54
C SER A 142 7.77 6.87 3.10
N LYS A 143 8.14 5.61 3.32
CA LYS A 143 9.45 5.06 2.99
C LYS A 143 9.32 3.80 2.16
N LEU A 144 10.06 3.72 1.04
CA LEU A 144 10.22 2.46 0.31
C LEU A 144 11.29 1.62 1.01
N LEU A 145 10.90 0.58 1.73
CA LEU A 145 11.84 -0.34 2.39
C LEU A 145 12.61 -1.21 1.37
N GLY A 146 12.08 -1.33 0.17
CA GLY A 146 12.67 -2.03 -0.97
C GLY A 146 11.72 -3.10 -1.50
N THR A 147 12.33 -4.14 -2.05
CA THR A 147 11.62 -5.29 -2.60
C THR A 147 11.99 -6.54 -1.80
N GLU A 148 10.99 -7.31 -1.38
CA GLU A 148 11.18 -8.58 -0.68
C GLU A 148 10.16 -9.62 -1.13
N ALA A 149 10.31 -10.87 -0.68
CA ALA A 149 9.35 -11.92 -1.00
C ALA A 149 7.96 -11.56 -0.47
N CYS A 150 6.93 -11.69 -1.31
CA CYS A 150 5.55 -11.45 -0.90
C CYS A 150 5.15 -12.41 0.26
N PRO A 151 4.49 -11.92 1.32
CA PRO A 151 4.10 -12.76 2.47
C PRO A 151 3.20 -13.95 2.08
N LEU A 152 2.37 -13.78 1.04
CA LEU A 152 1.59 -14.84 0.43
C LEU A 152 1.78 -14.80 -1.10
N LYS A 153 1.81 -15.99 -1.71
CA LYS A 153 1.78 -16.14 -3.17
C LYS A 153 0.42 -16.70 -3.59
N LEU A 154 -0.42 -15.85 -4.18
CA LEU A 154 -1.65 -16.30 -4.83
C LEU A 154 -1.37 -16.93 -6.20
N THR A 155 -0.36 -16.40 -6.90
CA THR A 155 0.06 -16.88 -8.22
C THR A 155 1.53 -17.29 -8.18
N ALA A 156 1.95 -18.08 -9.18
CA ALA A 156 3.35 -18.50 -9.31
C ALA A 156 4.30 -17.32 -9.59
N ASP A 157 3.77 -16.20 -10.09
CA ASP A 157 4.56 -15.07 -10.58
C ASP A 157 4.86 -14.02 -9.50
N TRP A 158 4.26 -14.15 -8.30
CA TRP A 158 4.48 -13.24 -7.18
C TRP A 158 5.73 -13.62 -6.40
N ASP A 159 6.89 -13.43 -7.03
CA ASP A 159 8.17 -13.67 -6.35
C ASP A 159 8.54 -12.53 -5.41
N ASN A 160 8.10 -11.30 -5.70
CA ASN A 160 8.59 -10.10 -5.05
C ASN A 160 7.51 -9.01 -4.94
N CYS A 161 7.45 -8.36 -3.79
CA CYS A 161 6.57 -7.23 -3.48
C CYS A 161 7.41 -5.99 -3.15
N ASN A 162 6.95 -4.82 -3.57
CA ASN A 162 7.48 -3.56 -3.06
C ASN A 162 6.87 -3.30 -1.67
N VAL A 163 7.69 -2.85 -0.73
CA VAL A 163 7.24 -2.64 0.66
C VAL A 163 7.37 -1.17 1.04
N PHE A 164 6.23 -0.56 1.34
CA PHE A 164 6.15 0.80 1.84
C PHE A 164 5.88 0.79 3.33
N GLU A 165 6.52 1.68 4.06
CA GLU A 165 6.20 1.99 5.46
C GLU A 165 5.69 3.42 5.53
N ILE A 166 4.45 3.59 6.00
CA ILE A 166 3.83 4.89 6.23
C ILE A 166 3.72 5.11 7.73
N THR A 167 4.19 6.26 8.20
CA THR A 167 4.18 6.65 9.62
C THR A 167 3.62 8.07 9.78
N SER A 168 3.18 8.38 11.00
CA SER A 168 2.72 9.71 11.42
C SER A 168 3.48 10.12 12.69
N ASP A 169 3.80 11.41 12.82
CA ASP A 169 4.36 11.97 14.05
C ASP A 169 3.32 12.24 15.14
N THR A 170 2.03 12.04 14.85
CA THR A 170 0.92 12.19 15.78
C THR A 170 0.05 10.93 15.85
N GLY A 171 -0.32 10.55 17.08
CA GLY A 171 -1.16 9.38 17.33
C GLY A 171 -0.54 8.07 16.86
N ASP A 172 -1.40 7.10 16.56
CA ASP A 172 -1.04 5.82 15.93
C ASP A 172 -1.05 5.91 14.39
N GLY A 173 -1.51 7.04 13.83
CA GLY A 173 -1.66 7.24 12.38
C GLY A 173 -2.78 6.41 11.74
N TYR A 174 -3.70 5.85 12.53
CA TYR A 174 -4.85 5.12 12.01
C TYR A 174 -5.73 6.02 11.12
N PRO A 175 -6.25 5.53 9.98
CA PRO A 175 -6.20 4.17 9.44
C PRO A 175 -5.10 3.91 8.39
N ILE A 176 -4.10 4.80 8.30
CA ILE A 176 -3.13 4.85 7.19
C ILE A 176 -1.75 4.33 7.60
N ALA A 177 -1.29 4.60 8.83
CA ALA A 177 0.05 4.22 9.21
C ALA A 177 0.18 2.69 9.30
N GLY A 178 1.25 2.17 8.72
CA GLY A 178 1.48 0.73 8.59
C GLY A 178 2.48 0.38 7.51
N LYS A 179 2.63 -0.92 7.26
CA LYS A 179 3.39 -1.45 6.14
C LYS A 179 2.47 -2.00 5.07
N TYR A 180 2.83 -1.74 3.81
CA TYR A 180 2.06 -2.11 2.64
C TYR A 180 2.95 -2.87 1.67
N TRP A 181 2.57 -4.10 1.35
CA TRP A 181 3.22 -4.92 0.33
C TRP A 181 2.39 -4.82 -0.94
N THR A 182 3.00 -4.32 -2.02
CA THR A 182 2.31 -4.14 -3.30
C THR A 182 2.96 -4.94 -4.41
N VAL A 183 2.13 -5.40 -5.33
CA VAL A 183 2.53 -6.16 -6.53
C VAL A 183 1.83 -5.57 -7.75
N GLY A 184 2.55 -5.52 -8.88
CA GLY A 184 2.03 -4.98 -10.14
C GLY A 184 0.74 -5.67 -10.57
N GLY A 185 -0.23 -4.89 -11.06
CA GLY A 185 -1.50 -5.39 -11.60
C GLY A 185 -2.54 -5.86 -10.58
N ASN A 186 -2.15 -6.16 -9.34
CA ASN A 186 -3.09 -6.62 -8.29
C ASN A 186 -3.25 -5.67 -7.10
N GLY A 187 -2.31 -4.75 -6.87
CA GLY A 187 -2.41 -3.83 -5.75
C GLY A 187 -1.78 -4.37 -4.48
N PHE A 188 -2.53 -4.35 -3.39
CA PHE A 188 -2.05 -4.78 -2.07
C PHE A 188 -2.01 -6.30 -1.96
N ALA A 189 -0.82 -6.87 -1.82
CA ALA A 189 -0.64 -8.29 -1.47
C ALA A 189 -0.73 -8.52 0.04
N ALA A 190 -0.34 -7.53 0.85
CA ALA A 190 -0.50 -7.56 2.30
C ALA A 190 -0.49 -6.16 2.91
N MET A 191 -1.04 -6.02 4.11
CA MET A 191 -1.06 -4.80 4.91
C MET A 191 -0.84 -5.12 6.40
N GLU A 192 -0.01 -4.35 7.08
CA GLU A 192 0.18 -4.39 8.53
C GLU A 192 -0.09 -2.99 9.07
N ILE A 193 -1.35 -2.71 9.42
CA ILE A 193 -1.77 -1.40 9.93
C ILE A 193 -1.43 -1.33 11.42
N VAL A 194 -0.86 -0.20 11.87
CA VAL A 194 -0.26 -0.07 13.21
C VAL A 194 -1.20 -0.46 14.35
N THR A 195 -2.51 -0.23 14.21
CA THR A 195 -3.52 -0.52 15.24
C THR A 195 -4.16 -1.89 15.13
N ASP A 196 -3.99 -2.57 14.00
CA ASP A 196 -4.63 -3.85 13.76
C ASP A 196 -3.80 -4.96 14.41
N SER A 197 -4.47 -6.05 14.81
CA SER A 197 -3.77 -7.24 15.27
C SER A 197 -3.44 -8.14 14.07
N GLY A 198 -2.15 -8.38 13.88
CA GLY A 198 -1.63 -9.21 12.80
C GLY A 198 -1.51 -8.48 11.46
N GLN A 199 -1.11 -9.23 10.45
CA GLN A 199 -0.95 -8.77 9.06
C GLN A 199 -2.13 -9.29 8.25
N TRP A 200 -2.79 -8.42 7.51
CA TRP A 200 -3.78 -8.77 6.50
C TRP A 200 -3.07 -9.23 5.24
N GLN A 201 -3.28 -10.49 4.85
CA GLN A 201 -2.70 -11.10 3.65
C GLN A 201 -3.79 -11.36 2.64
N LEU A 202 -3.57 -10.94 1.39
CA LEU A 202 -4.54 -11.08 0.33
C LEU A 202 -4.82 -12.56 0.09
N SER A 203 -6.08 -12.98 0.21
CA SER A 203 -6.53 -14.35 -0.03
C SER A 203 -7.25 -14.53 -1.36
N ASP A 204 -7.88 -13.47 -1.85
CA ASP A 204 -8.59 -13.47 -3.14
C ASP A 204 -8.65 -12.05 -3.69
N ALA A 205 -8.76 -11.91 -5.01
CA ALA A 205 -8.92 -10.61 -5.66
C ALA A 205 -9.70 -10.78 -6.97
N THR A 206 -10.64 -9.87 -7.20
CA THR A 206 -11.45 -9.81 -8.41
C THR A 206 -11.46 -8.40 -8.98
N CYS A 207 -11.68 -8.31 -10.28
CA CYS A 207 -11.81 -7.05 -11.00
C CYS A 207 -12.82 -7.21 -12.12
N GLU A 208 -13.73 -6.25 -12.23
CA GLU A 208 -14.82 -6.25 -13.20
C GLU A 208 -14.95 -4.86 -13.86
N PRO A 209 -15.29 -4.81 -15.16
CA PRO A 209 -15.31 -5.94 -16.08
C PRO A 209 -13.88 -6.42 -16.41
N ILE A 210 -13.69 -7.72 -16.66
CA ILE A 210 -12.36 -8.34 -16.87
C ILE A 210 -11.51 -7.62 -17.95
N ASP A 211 -12.14 -7.03 -18.96
CA ASP A 211 -11.45 -6.32 -20.06
C ASP A 211 -10.95 -4.92 -19.71
N GLU A 212 -11.33 -4.38 -18.55
CA GLU A 212 -10.82 -3.10 -18.03
C GLU A 212 -9.65 -3.27 -17.05
N CYS A 213 -9.29 -4.51 -16.72
CA CYS A 213 -8.28 -4.82 -15.72
C CYS A 213 -6.92 -5.09 -16.40
N ASP A 214 -5.94 -4.21 -16.18
CA ASP A 214 -4.62 -4.26 -16.83
C ASP A 214 -3.69 -5.36 -16.26
N GLY A 215 -4.18 -6.19 -15.32
CA GLY A 215 -3.41 -7.22 -14.64
C GLY A 215 -3.41 -8.57 -15.36
N ASN A 216 -2.22 -9.19 -15.49
CA ASN A 216 -2.14 -10.66 -15.59
C ASN A 216 -2.52 -11.24 -14.21
N TRP A 217 -3.67 -11.90 -14.15
CA TRP A 217 -4.19 -12.61 -12.98
C TRP A 217 -3.62 -14.02 -12.87
#